data_AF-A0A7C0YD79-F1
#
_entry.id   AF-A0A7C0YD79-F1
#
_cell.length_a   1.000
_cell.length_b   1.000
_cell.length_c   1.000
_cell.angle_alpha   90.00
_cell.angle_beta   90.00
_cell.angle_gamma   90.00
#
_symmetry.space_group_name_H-M   'P 1'
#
loop_
_entity.id
_entity.type
_entity.pdbx_description
1 polymer ?
#
loop_
_entity_poly.entity_id
_entity_poly.type
_entity_poly.pdbx_seq_one_letter_code
_entity_poly.pdbx_strand_id
1 'polypeptide(L)' 'MISPKLVEVGRHLNIELITYSDLEAVEGSPGKFKVKIRKRARSINMDLCTGCGVCVENCPVTNQID' A
#
# COMPACT_ATOMS: atom_id res chain seq x y z
N MET A 1 -14.36 -13.92 -7.27
CA MET A 1 -14.08 -12.59 -7.87
C MET A 1 -13.98 -11.57 -6.75
N ILE A 2 -12.77 -11.08 -6.41
CA ILE A 2 -12.56 -10.15 -5.29
C ILE A 2 -12.50 -8.68 -5.73
N SER A 3 -12.30 -8.45 -7.03
CA SER A 3 -12.06 -7.13 -7.62
C SER A 3 -13.13 -6.08 -7.26
N PRO A 4 -14.45 -6.40 -7.28
CA PRO A 4 -15.46 -5.42 -6.87
C PRO A 4 -15.24 -4.90 -5.45
N LYS A 5 -14.88 -5.78 -4.51
CA LYS A 5 -14.66 -5.38 -3.12
C LYS A 5 -13.39 -4.57 -2.93
N LEU A 6 -12.33 -4.89 -3.66
CA LEU A 6 -11.08 -4.11 -3.64
C LEU A 6 -11.31 -2.66 -4.11
N VAL A 7 -12.09 -2.48 -5.19
CA VAL A 7 -12.42 -1.15 -5.71
C VAL A 7 -13.31 -0.37 -4.73
N GLU A 8 -14.31 -1.03 -4.14
CA GLU A 8 -15.21 -0.42 -3.15
C GLU A 8 -14.43 0.07 -1.92
N VAL A 9 -13.59 -0.78 -1.32
CA VAL A 9 -12.78 -0.42 -0.15
C VAL A 9 -11.77 0.69 -0.50
N GLY A 10 -11.20 0.66 -1.71
CA GLY A 10 -10.26 1.66 -2.21
C GLY A 10 -10.81 3.09 -2.30
N ARG A 11 -12.13 3.25 -2.36
CA ARG A 11 -12.81 4.54 -2.52
C ARG A 11 -13.64 4.95 -1.30
N HIS A 12 -13.61 4.18 -0.23
CA HIS A 12 -14.48 4.38 0.91
C HIS A 12 -13.97 5.50 1.83
N LEU A 13 -14.81 6.53 2.07
CA LEU A 13 -14.42 7.75 2.81
C LEU A 13 -14.01 7.50 4.28
N ASN A 14 -14.55 6.45 4.91
CA ASN A 14 -14.23 6.12 6.32
C ASN A 14 -13.13 5.06 6.46
N ILE A 15 -12.39 4.74 5.39
CA ILE A 15 -11.32 3.74 5.43
C ILE A 15 -10.03 4.40 4.91
N GLU A 16 -9.00 4.46 5.74
CA GLU A 16 -7.65 4.77 5.28
C GLU A 16 -6.95 3.47 4.87
N LEU A 17 -6.48 3.40 3.61
CA LEU A 17 -5.67 2.28 3.13
C LEU A 17 -4.19 2.57 3.29
N ILE A 18 -3.55 1.83 4.19
CA ILE A 18 -2.10 1.88 4.40
C ILE A 18 -1.48 0.63 3.78
N THR A 19 -1.18 0.70 2.48
CA THR A 19 -0.70 -0.44 1.69
C THR A 19 0.83 -0.59 1.75
N TYR A 20 1.34 -1.81 1.52
CA TYR A 20 2.77 -2.15 1.61
C TYR A 20 3.39 -1.71 2.95
N SER A 21 2.72 -2.09 4.03
CA SER A 21 3.02 -1.62 5.37
C SER A 21 2.90 -2.75 6.38
N ASP A 22 3.68 -2.67 7.46
CA ASP A 22 3.68 -3.64 8.55
C ASP A 22 3.25 -2.99 9.87
N LEU A 23 2.55 -3.75 10.70
CA LEU A 23 2.29 -3.38 12.08
C LEU A 23 3.52 -3.73 12.93
N GLU A 24 4.20 -2.73 13.48
CA GLU A 24 5.41 -2.93 14.27
C GLU A 24 5.12 -3.04 15.77
N ALA A 25 4.16 -2.27 16.27
CA ALA A 25 3.81 -2.25 17.69
C ALA A 25 2.36 -1.84 17.91
N VAL A 26 1.79 -2.36 18.99
CA VAL A 26 0.48 -2.00 19.52
C VAL A 26 0.63 -1.77 21.02
N GLU A 27 0.23 -0.59 21.48
CA GLU A 27 0.26 -0.20 22.89
C GLU A 27 -1.13 0.29 23.33
N GLY A 28 -1.35 0.29 24.65
CA GLY A 28 -2.57 0.80 25.26
C GLY A 28 -3.56 -0.30 25.63
N SER A 29 -4.83 0.06 25.66
CA SER A 29 -5.92 -0.78 26.17
C SER A 29 -7.19 -0.60 25.33
N PRO A 30 -8.22 -1.47 25.48
CA PRO A 30 -9.45 -1.38 24.71
C PRO A 30 -10.04 0.05 24.66
N GLY A 31 -10.23 0.57 23.45
CA GLY A 31 -10.75 1.93 23.19
C GLY A 31 -9.69 3.04 23.15
N LYS A 32 -8.44 2.76 23.51
CA LYS A 32 -7.32 3.72 23.51
C LYS A 32 -6.02 3.07 23.03
N PHE A 33 -6.04 2.55 21.81
CA PHE A 33 -4.84 1.95 21.20
C PHE A 33 -3.98 3.01 20.52
N LYS A 34 -2.66 2.84 20.66
CA LYS A 34 -1.66 3.52 19.85
C LYS A 34 -0.91 2.46 19.06
N VAL A 35 -0.92 2.59 17.73
CA VAL A 35 -0.26 1.63 16.83
C VAL A 35 0.90 2.30 16.10
N LYS A 36 1.97 1.55 15.90
CA LYS A 36 3.09 1.95 15.06
C LYS A 36 3.06 1.13 13.78
N ILE A 37 2.89 1.82 12.66
CA ILE A 37 2.82 1.20 11.33
C ILE A 37 4.02 1.67 10.52
N ARG A 38 4.82 0.72 10.01
CA ARG A 38 5.90 1.01 9.09
C ARG A 38 5.37 0.95 7.67
N LYS A 39 5.29 2.12 7.01
CA LYS A 39 5.07 2.20 5.57
C LYS A 39 6.40 1.89 4.86
N ARG A 40 6.48 0.77 4.13
CA ARG A 40 7.72 0.39 3.42
C ARG A 40 7.95 1.35 2.26
N ALA A 41 9.22 1.68 2.01
CA ALA A 41 9.59 2.54 0.89
C ALA A 41 9.35 1.79 -0.43
N ARG A 42 8.47 2.34 -1.27
CA ARG A 42 8.30 1.89 -2.67
C ARG A 42 9.37 2.45 -3.61
N SER A 43 10.20 3.37 -3.10
CA SER A 43 11.16 4.16 -3.88
C SER A 43 10.52 4.90 -5.06
N ILE A 44 9.22 5.19 -4.96
CA ILE A 44 8.40 5.90 -5.94
C ILE A 44 7.52 6.89 -5.17
N ASN A 45 7.37 8.11 -5.69
CA ASN A 45 6.37 9.05 -5.18
C ASN A 45 4.98 8.61 -5.66
N MET A 46 4.17 8.06 -4.75
CA MET A 46 2.85 7.51 -5.08
C MET A 46 1.82 8.58 -5.45
N ASP A 47 2.02 9.84 -5.06
CA ASP A 47 1.12 10.95 -5.43
C ASP A 47 1.30 11.34 -6.91
N LEU A 48 2.45 11.00 -7.50
CA LEU A 48 2.77 11.25 -8.91
C LEU A 48 2.61 10.01 -9.80
N CYS A 49 2.55 8.82 -9.20
CA CYS A 49 2.48 7.56 -9.94
C CYS A 49 1.07 7.35 -10.50
N THR A 50 0.94 7.19 -11.82
CA THR A 50 -0.34 6.94 -12.50
C THR A 50 -0.63 5.47 -12.74
N GLY A 51 0.33 4.57 -12.43
CA GLY A 51 0.19 3.15 -12.69
C GLY A 51 0.30 2.75 -14.16
N CYS A 52 0.93 3.57 -15.02
CA CYS A 52 1.00 3.33 -16.46
C CYS A 52 1.90 2.16 -16.89
N GLY A 53 2.79 1.66 -16.03
CA GLY A 53 3.67 0.50 -16.34
C GLY A 53 4.94 0.81 -17.13
N VAL A 54 5.08 2.01 -17.70
CA VAL A 54 6.22 2.42 -18.56
C VAL A 54 7.59 2.25 -17.88
N CYS A 55 7.66 2.42 -16.55
CA CYS A 55 8.89 2.21 -15.79
C CYS A 55 9.36 0.74 -15.80
N VAL A 56 8.44 -0.21 -15.87
CA VAL A 56 8.73 -1.65 -15.91
C VAL A 56 9.24 -2.04 -17.29
N GLU A 57 8.62 -1.54 -18.36
CA GLU A 57 9.02 -1.80 -19.75
C GLU A 57 10.45 -1.34 -20.06
N ASN A 58 10.85 -0.20 -19.50
CA ASN A 58 12.17 0.38 -19.70
C ASN A 58 13.21 -0.08 -18.67
N CYS A 59 12.83 -0.98 -17.76
CA CYS A 59 13.75 -1.47 -16.74
C CYS A 59 14.84 -2.35 -17.40
N PRO A 60 16.15 -2.02 -17.27
CA PRO A 60 17.23 -2.82 -17.86
C PRO A 60 17.51 -4.12 -17.08
N VAL A 61 16.84 -4.32 -15.92
CA VAL A 61 16.99 -5.52 -15.10
C VAL A 61 16.00 -6.59 -15.58
N THR A 62 16.52 -7.71 -16.07
CA THR A 62 15.73 -8.80 -16.68
C THR A 62 15.23 -9.84 -15.69
N ASN A 63 15.64 -9.76 -14.41
CA ASN A 63 15.20 -10.68 -13.37
C ASN A 63 13.91 -10.16 -12.72
N GLN A 64 12.82 -10.16 -13.50
CA GLN A 64 11.48 -10.03 -12.93
C GLN A 64 11.06 -11.43 -12.50
N ILE A 65 10.98 -11.64 -11.18
CA ILE A 65 10.42 -12.86 -10.61
C ILE A 65 8.91 -12.79 -10.86
N ASP A 66 8.42 -13.68 -11.73
CA ASP A 66 7.01 -14.01 -11.87
C ASP A 66 6.42 -14.51 -10.54
#